data_AF-X1JUT1-F1
#
_entry.id   AF-X1JUT1-F1
#
_cell.length_a   1.000
_cell.length_b   1.000
_cell.length_c   1.000
_cell.angle_alpha   90.00
_cell.angle_beta   90.00
_cell.angle_gamma   90.00
#
_symmetry.space_group_name_H-M   'P 1'
#
loop_
_entity.id
_entity.type
_entity.pdbx_description
1 polymer ?
#
loop_
_entity_poly.entity_id
_entity_poly.type
_entity_poly.pdbx_seq_one_letter_code
_entity_poly.pdbx_strand_id
1 'polypeptide(L)'
;VESLGLSLFAEESYASNTVTAVAASDGLDTKKMLRILREEHQVILAGGQLRLDGKIFRIGHLGWVTEDDIKTVISALKVVLPQAGFRSAS
;
A
#
# COMPACT_ATOMS: atom_id res chain seq x y z
N VAL A 1 -0.15 0.75 -8.63
CA VAL A 1 0.41 1.52 -7.48
C VAL A 1 1.50 2.49 -7.93
N GLU A 2 2.29 2.16 -8.95
CA GLU A 2 3.33 3.05 -9.51
C GLU A 2 2.80 4.41 -9.98
N SER A 3 1.58 4.46 -10.51
CA SER A 3 0.89 5.72 -10.84
C SER A 3 0.64 6.64 -9.64
N LEU A 4 0.82 6.14 -8.40
CA LEU A 4 0.78 6.94 -7.16
C LEU A 4 2.19 7.36 -6.70
N GLY A 5 3.23 7.10 -7.49
CA GLY A 5 4.64 7.34 -7.15
C GLY A 5 5.28 6.26 -6.27
N LEU A 6 4.56 5.17 -5.97
CA LEU A 6 5.05 4.08 -5.12
C LEU A 6 5.85 3.05 -5.90
N SER A 7 6.84 2.43 -5.26
CA SER A 7 7.65 1.36 -5.88
C SER A 7 7.19 -0.03 -5.42
N LEU A 8 7.23 -1.01 -6.34
CA LEU A 8 7.05 -2.42 -5.97
C LEU A 8 8.24 -2.89 -5.12
N PHE A 9 7.95 -3.78 -4.16
CA PHE A 9 9.01 -4.42 -3.37
C PHE A 9 9.65 -5.60 -4.12
N ALA A 10 8.85 -6.34 -4.89
CA ALA A 10 9.34 -7.43 -5.74
C ALA A 10 9.68 -6.90 -7.13
N GLU A 11 10.68 -7.51 -7.77
CA GLU A 11 10.89 -7.34 -9.20
C GLU A 11 9.67 -7.89 -9.97
N GLU A 12 9.32 -7.24 -11.07
CA GLU A 12 8.12 -7.54 -11.84
C GLU A 12 8.08 -9.00 -12.34
N SER A 13 9.24 -9.57 -12.68
CA SER A 13 9.40 -10.97 -13.09
C SER A 13 9.00 -11.99 -12.01
N TYR A 14 8.96 -11.58 -10.73
CA TYR A 14 8.55 -12.38 -9.59
C TYR A 14 7.27 -11.86 -8.93
N ALA A 15 6.50 -11.02 -9.65
CA ALA A 15 5.25 -10.47 -9.14
C ALA A 15 4.23 -11.59 -8.84
N SER A 16 3.46 -11.40 -7.77
CA SER A 16 2.40 -12.32 -7.38
C SER A 16 1.04 -11.83 -7.87
N ASN A 17 0.26 -12.76 -8.42
CA ASN A 17 -1.14 -12.55 -8.83
C ASN A 17 -2.13 -12.53 -7.65
N THR A 18 -1.65 -12.64 -6.40
CA THR A 18 -2.52 -12.75 -5.21
C THR A 18 -2.27 -11.67 -4.16
N VAL A 19 -1.07 -11.10 -4.15
CA VAL A 19 -0.67 -10.04 -3.22
C VAL A 19 0.41 -9.17 -3.83
N THR A 20 0.25 -7.86 -3.73
CA THR A 20 1.27 -6.89 -4.14
C THR A 20 1.95 -6.33 -2.90
N ALA A 21 3.26 -6.56 -2.78
CA ALA A 21 4.10 -5.90 -1.77
C ALA A 21 4.64 -4.58 -2.33
N VAL A 22 4.46 -3.51 -1.58
CA VAL A 22 4.84 -2.14 -1.95
C VAL A 22 5.89 -1.64 -0.99
N ALA A 23 7.00 -1.11 -1.53
CA ALA A 23 8.07 -0.54 -0.74
C ALA A 23 7.64 0.78 -0.08
N ALA A 24 8.03 0.98 1.17
CA ALA A 24 7.91 2.26 1.85
C ALA A 24 9.13 3.12 1.49
N SER A 25 8.91 4.14 0.66
CA SER A 25 9.91 5.12 0.26
C SER A 25 9.48 6.54 0.64
N ASP A 26 10.36 7.50 0.41
CA ASP A 26 10.04 8.94 0.38
C ASP A 26 9.34 9.47 1.64
N GLY A 27 9.78 8.98 2.80
CA GLY A 27 9.30 9.41 4.11
C GLY A 27 7.96 8.80 4.54
N LEU A 28 7.44 7.80 3.82
CA LEU A 28 6.18 7.13 4.17
C LEU A 28 6.27 6.41 5.53
N ASP A 29 5.47 6.86 6.49
CA ASP A 29 5.19 6.11 7.72
C ASP A 29 4.08 5.09 7.44
N THR A 30 4.48 3.84 7.19
CA THR A 30 3.54 2.74 6.89
C THR A 30 2.60 2.45 8.05
N LYS A 31 3.03 2.57 9.31
CA LYS A 31 2.15 2.29 10.46
C LYS A 31 1.08 3.35 10.58
N LYS A 32 1.43 4.61 10.39
CA LYS A 32 0.47 5.72 10.34
C LYS A 32 -0.51 5.56 9.18
N MET A 33 -0.02 5.25 7.98
CA MET A 33 -0.86 5.02 6.80
C MET A 33 -1.88 3.90 7.04
N LEU A 34 -1.43 2.74 7.53
CA LEU A 34 -2.30 1.60 7.82
C LEU A 34 -3.36 1.93 8.88
N ARG A 35 -2.98 2.73 9.90
CA ARG A 35 -3.91 3.20 10.91
C ARG A 35 -5.01 4.09 10.31
N ILE A 36 -4.65 5.09 9.51
CA ILE A 36 -5.61 6.02 8.87
C ILE A 36 -6.53 5.27 7.92
N LEU A 37 -5.98 4.38 7.07
CA LEU A 37 -6.78 3.56 6.15
C LEU A 37 -7.86 2.76 6.89
N ARG A 38 -7.48 2.15 8.02
CA ARG A 38 -8.41 1.35 8.83
C ARG A 38 -9.46 2.21 9.53
N GLU A 39 -9.02 3.29 10.18
CA GLU A 39 -9.87 4.10 11.07
C GLU A 39 -10.80 5.06 10.30
N GLU A 40 -10.34 5.62 9.18
CA GLU A 40 -11.04 6.69 8.46
C GLU A 40 -11.64 6.21 7.13
N HIS A 41 -11.02 5.20 6.49
CA HIS A 41 -11.46 4.70 5.18
C HIS A 41 -12.06 3.28 5.23
N GLN A 42 -12.06 2.63 6.40
CA GLN A 42 -12.51 1.23 6.56
C GLN A 42 -11.76 0.25 5.62
N VAL A 43 -10.55 0.62 5.20
CA VAL A 43 -9.68 -0.20 4.35
C VAL A 43 -8.60 -0.83 5.22
N ILE A 44 -8.54 -2.17 5.23
CA ILE A 44 -7.54 -2.91 6.00
C ILE A 44 -6.50 -3.49 5.04
N LEU A 45 -5.27 -3.01 5.16
CA LEU A 45 -4.10 -3.55 4.48
C LEU A 45 -3.13 -4.14 5.51
N ALA A 46 -2.19 -4.96 5.05
CA ALA A 46 -1.19 -5.56 5.92
C ALA A 46 0.14 -4.80 5.84
N GLY A 47 0.85 -4.71 6.97
CA GLY A 47 2.25 -4.27 6.99
C GLY A 47 3.22 -5.37 6.56
N GLY A 48 4.50 -4.99 6.47
CA GLY A 48 5.61 -5.93 6.49
C GLY A 48 5.74 -6.66 7.83
N GLN A 49 6.46 -7.77 7.82
CA GLN A 49 6.66 -8.62 9.00
C GLN A 49 8.16 -8.77 9.29
N LEU A 50 8.49 -8.97 10.57
CA LEU A 50 9.88 -9.16 11.01
C LEU A 50 10.82 -8.07 10.46
N ARG A 51 11.87 -8.44 9.74
CA ARG A 51 12.84 -7.51 9.15
C ARG A 51 12.26 -6.50 8.15
N LEU A 52 11.03 -6.73 7.69
CA LEU A 52 10.28 -5.89 6.75
C LEU A 52 9.25 -5.00 7.45
N ASP A 53 9.09 -5.10 8.78
CA ASP A 53 8.22 -4.19 9.53
C ASP A 53 8.62 -2.73 9.26
N GLY A 54 7.63 -1.88 9.00
CA GLY A 54 7.84 -0.49 8.62
C GLY A 54 8.32 -0.25 7.18
N LYS A 55 8.92 -1.25 6.52
CA LYS A 55 9.60 -1.09 5.22
C LYS A 55 8.74 -1.38 4.01
N ILE A 56 7.64 -2.14 4.20
CA ILE A 56 6.68 -2.44 3.15
C ILE A 56 5.26 -2.40 3.71
N PHE A 57 4.29 -2.37 2.81
CA PHE A 57 2.92 -2.80 3.07
C PHE A 57 2.46 -3.74 1.94
N ARG A 58 1.32 -4.42 2.14
CA ARG A 58 0.82 -5.45 1.24
C ARG A 58 -0.66 -5.26 0.96
N ILE A 59 -1.01 -5.31 -0.33
CA ILE A 59 -2.38 -5.30 -0.85
C ILE A 59 -2.71 -6.72 -1.27
N GLY A 60 -3.59 -7.41 -0.54
CA GLY A 60 -4.11 -8.71 -0.93
C GLY A 60 -5.26 -8.56 -1.93
N HIS A 61 -5.26 -9.37 -2.98
CA HIS A 61 -6.24 -9.31 -4.06
C HIS A 61 -6.64 -10.71 -4.56
N LEU A 62 -6.69 -11.67 -3.64
CA LEU A 62 -7.08 -13.06 -3.89
C LEU A 62 -8.40 -13.40 -3.20
N GLY A 63 -9.23 -14.21 -3.88
CA GLY A 63 -10.47 -14.73 -3.34
C GLY A 63 -11.66 -13.88 -3.75
N TRP A 64 -12.53 -13.54 -2.79
CA TRP A 64 -13.69 -12.68 -3.03
C TRP A 64 -13.27 -11.22 -3.03
N VAL A 65 -12.71 -10.77 -4.16
CA VAL A 65 -12.26 -9.40 -4.37
C VAL A 65 -12.71 -8.96 -5.76
N THR A 66 -13.29 -7.78 -5.86
CA THR A 66 -13.75 -7.17 -7.11
C THR A 66 -12.82 -6.03 -7.53
N GLU A 67 -12.93 -5.59 -8.78
CA GLU A 67 -12.21 -4.41 -9.25
C GLU A 67 -12.58 -3.15 -8.47
N ASP A 68 -13.82 -3.02 -8.01
CA ASP A 68 -14.29 -1.86 -7.26
C ASP A 68 -13.70 -1.82 -5.84
N ASP A 69 -13.44 -2.98 -5.23
CA ASP A 69 -12.67 -3.07 -3.99
C ASP A 69 -11.25 -2.51 -4.19
N ILE A 70 -10.60 -2.88 -5.30
CA ILE A 70 -9.27 -2.38 -5.65
C ILE A 70 -9.29 -0.88 -5.94
N LYS A 71 -10.28 -0.38 -6.70
CA LYS A 71 -10.44 1.07 -6.94
C LYS A 71 -10.62 1.85 -5.63
N THR A 72 -11.36 1.29 -4.67
CA THR A 72 -11.54 1.87 -3.34
C THR A 72 -10.21 1.96 -2.60
N VAL A 73 -9.43 0.88 -2.59
CA VAL A 73 -8.07 0.86 -2.00
C VAL A 73 -7.17 1.91 -2.63
N ILE A 74 -7.10 1.98 -3.96
CA ILE A 74 -6.25 2.94 -4.68
C ILE A 74 -6.67 4.39 -4.41
N SER A 75 -7.98 4.65 -4.37
CA SER A 75 -8.52 5.99 -4.08
C SER A 75 -8.21 6.43 -2.65
N ALA A 76 -8.37 5.52 -1.67
CA ALA A 76 -8.00 5.78 -0.28
C ALA A 76 -6.49 6.04 -0.14
N LEU A 77 -5.64 5.23 -0.78
CA LEU A 77 -4.19 5.44 -0.76
C LEU A 77 -3.80 6.82 -1.28
N LYS A 78 -4.42 7.30 -2.38
CA LYS A 78 -4.14 8.63 -2.93
C LYS A 78 -4.37 9.76 -1.91
N VAL A 79 -5.36 9.61 -1.04
CA VAL A 79 -5.70 10.59 0.01
C VAL A 79 -4.80 10.44 1.24
N VAL A 80 -4.48 9.21 1.63
CA VAL A 80 -3.76 8.92 2.89
C VAL A 80 -2.25 9.08 2.77
N LEU A 81 -1.66 8.79 1.60
CA LEU A 81 -0.21 8.83 1.41
C LEU A 81 0.44 10.15 1.89
N PRO A 82 -0.04 11.36 1.48
CA PRO A 82 0.53 12.61 1.97
C PRO A 82 0.38 12.81 3.49
N GLN A 83 -0.74 12.36 4.06
CA GLN A 83 -1.00 12.45 5.50
C GLN A 83 -0.05 11.56 6.31
N ALA A 84 0.36 10.43 5.71
CA ALA A 84 1.35 9.51 6.23
C ALA A 84 2.80 9.94 5.94
N GLY A 85 3.02 11.13 5.39
CA GLY A 85 4.34 11.71 5.19
C GLY A 85 5.01 11.36 3.86
N PHE A 86 4.33 10.60 2.99
CA PHE A 86 4.85 10.31 1.64
C PHE A 86 4.91 11.58 0.81
N ARG A 87 6.08 11.82 0.20
CA ARG A 87 6.30 12.91 -0.73
C ARG A 87 6.57 12.30 -2.08
N SER A 88 5.59 12.38 -3.00
CA SER A 88 5.84 11.99 -4.39
C SER A 88 7.04 12.78 -4.89
N ALA A 89 8.04 12.09 -5.45
CA ALA A 89 9.07 12.75 -6.23
C ALA A 89 8.35 13.63 -7.29
N SER A 90 8.66 14.93 -7.28
CA SER A 90 8.16 15.90 -8.24
C SER A 90 8.90 15.75 -9.56
#